data_AF-A0A410X3V8-F1
#
_entry.id   AF-A0A410X3V8-F1
#
_cell.length_a   1.000
_cell.length_b   1.000
_cell.length_c   1.000
_cell.angle_alpha   90.00
_cell.angle_beta   90.00
_cell.angle_gamma   90.00
#
_symmetry.space_group_name_H-M   'P 1'
#
loop_
_entity.id
_entity.type
_entity.pdbx_description
1 polymer ?
#
loop_
_entity_poly.entity_id
_entity_poly.type
_entity_poly.pdbx_seq_one_letter_code
_entity_poly.pdbx_strand_id
1 'polypeptide(L)'
;MTLRFFQWFGKWSLPEGFGRRLTAGLILTAVLVSLVLSALLNRLVPGSMTYADLMTRSQPASFYLPDENFTYRDQGVIESFTRLALTKQALRKEEAASAFIPGKEPLRLSYDNSKGRVILVDADGRIYTPVSKAELRNESKLHWLWWKLDTGRSSYLYYVTEPDAAIARLAEQIKNSAPAIEAAG
;
A
#
# COMPACT_ATOMS: atom_id res chain seq x y z
N MET A 1 -4.72 46.43 45.78
CA MET A 1 -5.34 46.59 44.44
C MET A 1 -5.41 45.22 43.77
N THR A 2 -6.30 44.38 44.25
CA THR A 2 -6.53 43.02 43.76
C THR A 2 -8.01 42.73 43.98
N LEU A 3 -8.62 41.98 43.05
CA LEU A 3 -9.98 41.44 43.11
C LEU A 3 -11.13 42.41 42.77
N ARG A 4 -11.26 42.81 41.50
CA ARG A 4 -12.58 43.18 40.92
C ARG A 4 -12.90 42.56 39.55
N PHE A 5 -11.99 41.75 38.97
CA PHE A 5 -12.22 41.13 37.65
C PHE A 5 -13.05 39.83 37.67
N PHE A 6 -13.32 39.23 38.83
CA PHE A 6 -14.03 37.93 38.93
C PHE A 6 -15.55 38.03 39.17
N GLN A 7 -16.12 39.22 39.37
CA GLN A 7 -17.57 39.36 39.63
C GLN A 7 -18.43 39.41 38.36
N TRP A 8 -17.83 39.38 37.17
CA TRP A 8 -18.57 39.48 35.91
C TRP A 8 -19.06 38.12 35.36
N PHE A 9 -18.42 37.02 35.74
CA PHE A 9 -18.80 35.68 35.26
C PHE A 9 -19.94 35.03 36.05
N GLY A 10 -20.33 35.58 37.22
CA GLY A 10 -21.37 35.02 38.09
C GLY A 10 -22.82 35.29 37.66
N LYS A 11 -23.05 35.99 36.54
CA LYS A 11 -24.40 36.35 36.03
C LYS A 11 -24.76 35.72 34.68
N TRP A 12 -23.99 34.74 34.21
CA TRP A 12 -24.38 33.96 33.04
C TRP A 12 -25.20 32.76 33.51
N SER A 13 -26.51 32.97 33.72
CA SER A 13 -27.46 31.86 33.81
C SER A 13 -27.57 31.25 32.42
N LEU A 14 -26.69 30.29 32.12
CA LEU A 14 -26.80 29.51 30.90
C LEU A 14 -28.16 28.78 30.94
N PRO A 15 -29.04 28.97 29.94
CA PRO A 15 -30.36 28.35 29.96
C PRO A 15 -30.22 26.83 30.12
N GLU A 16 -31.15 26.21 30.84
CA GLU A 16 -31.14 24.75 31.04
C GLU A 16 -30.97 24.04 29.69
N GLY A 17 -29.92 23.21 29.58
CA GLY A 17 -29.58 22.52 28.35
C GLY A 17 -28.62 23.25 27.40
N PHE A 18 -28.22 24.50 27.66
CA PHE A 18 -27.18 25.19 26.88
C PHE A 18 -25.83 24.47 26.99
N GLY A 19 -25.42 24.06 28.20
CA GLY A 19 -24.24 23.23 28.41
C GLY A 19 -24.31 21.91 27.63
N ARG A 20 -25.47 21.23 27.67
CA ARG A 20 -25.72 19.99 26.91
C ARG A 20 -25.64 20.19 25.40
N ARG A 21 -26.17 21.30 24.88
CA ARG A 21 -26.12 21.66 23.45
C ARG A 21 -24.70 22.02 23.00
N LEU A 22 -23.92 22.70 23.85
CA LEU A 22 -22.51 23.01 23.60
C LEU A 22 -21.65 21.75 23.60
N THR A 23 -21.83 20.86 24.58
CA THR A 23 -21.12 19.57 24.60
C THR A 23 -21.52 18.69 23.42
N ALA A 24 -22.81 18.64 23.06
CA ALA A 24 -23.27 17.89 21.89
C ALA A 24 -22.69 18.47 20.59
N GLY A 25 -22.66 19.80 20.45
CA GLY A 25 -22.02 20.49 19.32
C GLY A 25 -20.54 20.17 19.22
N LEU A 26 -19.80 20.23 20.33
CA LEU A 26 -18.37 19.90 20.39
C LEU A 26 -18.11 18.43 20.00
N ILE A 27 -18.90 17.49 20.51
CA ILE A 27 -18.82 16.07 20.14
C ILE A 27 -19.08 15.90 18.64
N LEU A 28 -20.12 16.54 18.10
CA LEU A 28 -20.47 16.45 16.68
C LEU A 28 -19.33 16.98 15.79
N THR A 29 -18.72 18.12 16.15
CA THR A 29 -17.55 18.65 15.44
C THR A 29 -16.34 17.73 15.56
N ALA A 30 -16.08 17.13 16.73
CA ALA A 30 -14.97 16.21 16.90
C ALA A 30 -15.15 14.94 16.04
N VAL A 31 -16.37 14.41 15.95
CA VAL A 31 -16.71 13.28 15.06
C VAL A 31 -16.54 13.66 13.59
N LEU A 32 -17.06 14.82 13.16
CA LEU A 32 -16.90 15.32 11.79
C LEU A 32 -15.43 15.51 11.40
N VAL A 33 -14.64 16.12 12.29
CA VAL A 33 -13.19 16.28 12.08
C VAL A 33 -12.50 14.92 11.98
N SER A 34 -12.86 13.96 12.84
CA SER A 34 -12.30 12.60 12.81
C SER A 34 -12.64 11.86 11.51
N LEU A 35 -13.86 12.02 11.00
CA LEU A 35 -14.31 11.44 9.73
C LEU A 35 -13.56 12.05 8.54
N VAL A 36 -13.45 13.39 8.51
CA VAL A 36 -12.71 14.10 7.45
C VAL A 36 -11.22 13.73 7.48
N LEU A 37 -10.63 13.66 8.67
CA LEU A 37 -9.24 13.25 8.85
C LEU A 37 -9.03 11.79 8.40
N SER A 38 -9.94 10.88 8.76
CA SER A 38 -9.88 9.47 8.32
C SER A 38 -10.01 9.34 6.80
N ALA A 39 -10.93 10.09 6.17
CA ALA A 39 -11.10 10.09 4.72
C ALA A 39 -9.87 10.65 3.98
N LEU A 40 -9.26 11.72 4.53
CA LEU A 40 -8.00 12.27 4.02
C LEU A 40 -6.86 11.26 4.18
N LEU A 41 -6.72 10.63 5.35
CA LEU A 41 -5.71 9.60 5.59
C LEU A 41 -5.85 8.42 4.62
N ASN A 42 -7.08 7.96 4.34
CA ASN A 42 -7.32 6.85 3.41
C ASN A 42 -7.05 7.24 1.94
N ARG A 43 -7.09 8.53 1.58
CA ARG A 43 -6.60 9.02 0.27
C ARG A 43 -5.08 9.07 0.18
N LEU A 44 -4.38 9.20 1.30
CA LEU A 44 -2.93 9.37 1.34
C LEU A 44 -2.19 8.04 1.33
N VAL A 45 -2.71 7.03 2.03
CA VAL A 45 -2.21 5.65 2.01
C VAL A 45 -3.42 4.73 2.01
N PRO A 46 -4.00 4.45 0.83
CA PRO A 46 -5.19 3.62 0.76
C PRO A 46 -4.92 2.22 1.31
N GLY A 47 -5.84 1.71 2.13
CA GLY A 47 -5.76 0.34 2.66
C GLY A 47 -5.85 -0.73 1.56
N SER A 48 -6.38 -0.36 0.40
CA SER A 48 -6.45 -1.20 -0.81
C SER A 48 -6.24 -0.36 -2.06
N MET A 49 -5.54 -0.89 -3.05
CA MET A 49 -5.40 -0.27 -4.38
C MET A 49 -5.65 -1.31 -5.46
N THR A 50 -5.96 -0.87 -6.68
CA THR A 50 -5.86 -1.79 -7.82
C THR A 50 -4.38 -2.00 -8.14
N TYR A 51 -4.02 -3.18 -8.61
CA TYR A 51 -2.66 -3.44 -9.09
C TYR A 51 -2.26 -2.47 -10.22
N ALA A 52 -3.23 -2.03 -11.01
CA ALA A 52 -3.04 -1.02 -12.05
C ALA A 52 -2.68 0.38 -11.52
N ASP A 53 -3.03 0.71 -10.28
CA ASP A 53 -2.59 1.96 -9.64
C ASP A 53 -1.17 1.83 -9.07
N LEU A 54 -0.78 0.61 -8.70
CA LEU A 54 0.56 0.30 -8.16
C LEU A 54 1.63 0.21 -9.26
N MET A 55 1.24 -0.28 -10.43
CA MET A 55 2.12 -0.40 -11.59
C MET A 55 1.86 0.76 -12.55
N THR A 56 2.90 1.39 -13.07
CA THR A 56 2.77 2.40 -14.13
C THR A 56 1.96 1.84 -15.29
N ARG A 57 1.00 2.62 -15.81
CA ARG A 57 -0.06 2.21 -16.77
C ARG A 57 0.41 1.69 -18.15
N SER A 58 1.68 1.38 -18.34
CA SER A 58 2.20 0.76 -19.57
C SER A 58 2.37 -0.75 -19.39
N GLN A 59 1.98 -1.51 -20.42
CA GLN A 59 2.27 -2.93 -20.47
C GLN A 59 3.80 -3.12 -20.60
N PRO A 60 4.41 -4.00 -19.81
CA PRO A 60 5.83 -4.26 -19.91
C PRO A 60 6.13 -5.00 -21.22
N ALA A 61 7.20 -4.62 -21.92
CA ALA A 61 7.67 -5.34 -23.10
C ALA A 61 8.45 -6.62 -22.74
N SER A 62 8.97 -6.71 -21.52
CA SER A 62 9.72 -7.86 -21.02
C SER A 62 9.67 -7.95 -19.49
N PHE A 63 9.93 -9.15 -18.97
CA PHE A 63 10.17 -9.36 -17.54
C PHE A 63 11.63 -9.70 -17.31
N TYR A 64 12.30 -8.94 -16.44
CA TYR A 64 13.63 -9.28 -15.96
C TYR A 64 13.51 -10.13 -14.70
N LEU A 65 14.15 -11.29 -14.72
CA LEU A 65 14.27 -12.25 -13.64
C LEU A 65 15.67 -12.07 -13.03
N PRO A 66 15.78 -11.38 -11.88
CA PRO A 66 17.07 -11.00 -11.31
C PRO A 66 17.84 -12.20 -10.74
N ASP A 67 17.14 -13.21 -10.22
CA ASP A 67 17.78 -14.37 -9.61
C ASP A 67 18.42 -15.26 -10.70
N GLU A 68 17.80 -15.30 -11.88
CA GLU A 68 18.25 -16.06 -13.06
C GLU A 68 19.10 -15.22 -14.04
N ASN A 69 19.28 -13.93 -13.76
CA ASN A 69 19.87 -12.94 -14.67
C ASN A 69 19.34 -13.07 -16.12
N PHE A 70 18.03 -13.26 -16.26
CA PHE A 70 17.38 -13.61 -17.52
C PHE A 70 16.27 -12.62 -17.86
N THR A 71 16.08 -12.34 -19.16
CA THR A 71 14.97 -11.50 -19.64
C THR A 71 13.97 -12.36 -20.40
N TYR A 72 12.80 -12.56 -19.82
CA TYR A 72 11.67 -13.23 -20.44
C TYR A 72 10.97 -12.29 -21.44
N ARG A 73 10.70 -12.77 -22.66
CA ARG A 73 10.24 -11.94 -23.79
C ARG A 73 9.01 -12.47 -24.54
N ASP A 74 8.40 -13.58 -24.10
CA ASP A 74 7.17 -14.09 -24.73
C ASP A 74 6.01 -13.12 -24.47
N GLN A 75 5.59 -12.41 -25.53
CA GLN A 75 4.56 -11.38 -25.44
C GLN A 75 3.19 -11.94 -25.03
N GLY A 76 2.84 -13.15 -25.48
CA GLY A 76 1.53 -13.74 -25.16
C GLY A 76 1.36 -14.00 -23.67
N VAL A 77 2.42 -14.51 -23.04
CA VAL A 77 2.44 -14.75 -21.59
C VAL A 77 2.54 -13.44 -20.82
N ILE A 78 3.37 -12.49 -21.26
CA ILE A 78 3.51 -11.17 -20.63
C ILE A 78 2.18 -10.41 -20.64
N GLU A 79 1.49 -10.37 -21.78
CA GLU A 79 0.18 -9.73 -21.92
C GLU A 79 -0.87 -10.41 -21.03
N SER A 80 -0.90 -11.75 -21.01
CA SER A 80 -1.84 -12.51 -20.18
C SER A 80 -1.63 -12.24 -18.70
N PHE A 81 -0.37 -12.28 -18.24
CA PHE A 81 -0.01 -11.99 -16.86
C PHE A 81 -0.39 -10.56 -16.50
N THR A 82 0.02 -9.60 -17.30
CA THR A 82 -0.23 -8.17 -17.05
C THR A 82 -1.73 -7.87 -17.02
N ARG A 83 -2.50 -8.39 -17.97
CA ARG A 83 -3.95 -8.19 -18.04
C ARG A 83 -4.66 -8.73 -16.82
N LEU A 84 -4.30 -9.94 -16.37
CA LEU A 84 -4.86 -10.53 -15.15
C LEU A 84 -4.48 -9.72 -13.92
N ALA A 85 -3.19 -9.40 -13.78
CA ALA A 85 -2.66 -8.68 -12.64
C ALA A 85 -3.34 -7.31 -12.48
N LEU A 86 -3.51 -6.53 -13.56
CA LEU A 86 -4.13 -5.19 -13.53
C LEU A 86 -5.55 -5.17 -12.94
N THR A 87 -6.31 -6.26 -13.06
CA THR A 87 -7.68 -6.36 -12.52
C THR A 87 -7.71 -6.69 -11.03
N LYS A 88 -6.58 -7.03 -10.41
CA LYS A 88 -6.53 -7.47 -9.03
C LYS A 88 -6.57 -6.28 -8.08
N GLN A 89 -7.29 -6.46 -6.99
CA GLN A 89 -7.22 -5.59 -5.84
C GLN A 89 -6.10 -6.08 -4.93
N ALA A 90 -5.27 -5.16 -4.47
CA ALA A 90 -4.16 -5.42 -3.58
C ALA A 90 -4.39 -4.72 -2.24
N LEU A 91 -4.26 -5.46 -1.14
CA LEU A 91 -4.46 -4.98 0.22
C LEU A 91 -3.09 -4.68 0.85
N ARG A 92 -3.04 -3.60 1.64
CA ARG A 92 -1.83 -3.24 2.38
C ARG A 92 -1.56 -4.29 3.47
N LYS A 93 -0.32 -4.79 3.54
CA LYS A 93 0.18 -5.60 4.64
C LYS A 93 1.39 -4.93 5.32
N GLU A 94 1.44 -5.02 6.65
CA GLU A 94 2.44 -4.30 7.46
C GLU A 94 3.84 -4.91 7.41
N GLU A 95 3.98 -6.20 7.05
CA GLU A 95 5.29 -6.86 6.98
C GLU A 95 5.42 -7.84 5.81
N ALA A 96 6.60 -7.79 5.16
CA ALA A 96 7.05 -8.79 4.18
C ALA A 96 7.16 -10.20 4.78
N ALA A 97 7.32 -10.32 6.10
CA ALA A 97 7.55 -11.59 6.80
C ALA A 97 6.38 -12.60 6.63
N SER A 98 5.17 -12.11 6.34
CA SER A 98 4.00 -12.96 6.05
C SER A 98 3.93 -13.44 4.57
N ALA A 99 4.88 -13.04 3.72
CA ALA A 99 4.91 -13.36 2.30
C ALA A 99 5.67 -14.64 1.94
N PHE A 100 6.52 -15.14 2.85
CA PHE A 100 7.37 -16.28 2.57
C PHE A 100 6.76 -17.52 3.19
N ILE A 101 6.19 -18.39 2.34
CA ILE A 101 5.91 -19.76 2.75
C ILE A 101 7.28 -20.46 2.87
N PRO A 102 7.67 -20.97 4.06
CA PRO A 102 8.91 -21.69 4.21
C PRO A 102 9.01 -22.83 3.19
N GLY A 103 10.06 -22.85 2.37
CA GLY A 103 10.29 -23.87 1.34
C GLY A 103 9.70 -23.59 -0.05
N LYS A 104 9.02 -22.45 -0.28
CA LYS A 104 8.62 -22.02 -1.63
C LYS A 104 9.14 -20.62 -1.92
N GLU A 105 10.21 -20.53 -2.69
CA GLU A 105 10.78 -19.24 -3.11
C GLU A 105 9.84 -18.56 -4.12
N PRO A 106 9.39 -17.32 -3.84
CA PRO A 106 8.56 -16.58 -4.77
C PRO A 106 9.35 -16.19 -6.01
N LEU A 107 8.69 -16.15 -7.16
CA LEU A 107 9.28 -15.64 -8.39
C LEU A 107 9.47 -14.12 -8.27
N ARG A 108 10.70 -13.66 -8.48
CA ARG A 108 11.05 -12.24 -8.49
C ARG A 108 11.02 -11.74 -9.93
N LEU A 109 10.24 -10.70 -10.18
CA LEU A 109 10.13 -10.10 -11.51
C LEU A 109 10.35 -8.59 -11.40
N SER A 110 11.06 -8.01 -12.34
CA SER A 110 11.12 -6.56 -12.54
C SER A 110 10.58 -6.24 -13.92
N TYR A 111 9.69 -5.25 -13.99
CA TYR A 111 9.24 -4.74 -15.29
C TYR A 111 10.24 -3.70 -15.79
N ASP A 112 10.44 -3.65 -17.11
CA ASP A 112 11.33 -2.68 -17.76
C ASP A 112 10.95 -1.21 -17.41
N ASN A 113 9.66 -0.93 -17.23
CA ASN A 113 9.12 0.39 -16.91
C ASN A 113 9.01 0.69 -15.40
N SER A 114 9.33 -0.25 -14.51
CA SER A 114 9.01 -0.16 -13.08
C SER A 114 10.06 0.57 -12.23
N LYS A 115 11.01 1.28 -12.84
CA LYS A 115 12.16 1.90 -12.14
C LYS A 115 12.95 0.90 -11.26
N GLY A 116 13.02 -0.37 -11.67
CA GLY A 116 13.70 -1.42 -10.91
C GLY A 116 12.95 -1.92 -9.68
N ARG A 117 11.62 -1.70 -9.58
CA ARG A 117 10.81 -2.31 -8.53
C ARG A 117 10.62 -3.80 -8.83
N VAL A 118 11.18 -4.63 -7.97
CA VAL A 118 11.00 -6.09 -8.01
C VAL A 118 9.66 -6.43 -7.37
N ILE A 119 8.72 -6.95 -8.16
CA ILE A 119 7.51 -7.61 -7.67
C ILE A 119 7.84 -9.06 -7.30
N LEU A 120 7.11 -9.61 -6.33
CA LEU A 120 7.22 -11.02 -5.96
C LEU A 120 5.91 -11.72 -6.27
N VAL A 121 5.97 -12.93 -6.82
CA VAL A 121 4.79 -13.76 -7.06
C VAL A 121 4.98 -15.08 -6.30
N ASP A 122 4.09 -15.37 -5.36
CA ASP A 122 4.14 -16.63 -4.63
C ASP A 122 3.54 -17.81 -5.44
N ALA A 123 3.65 -19.02 -4.89
CA ALA A 123 3.15 -20.22 -5.54
C ALA A 123 1.62 -20.30 -5.62
N ASP A 124 0.90 -19.51 -4.83
CA ASP A 124 -0.56 -19.42 -4.87
C ASP A 124 -1.04 -18.31 -5.82
N GLY A 125 -0.10 -17.60 -6.47
CA GLY A 125 -0.36 -16.54 -7.43
C GLY A 125 -0.69 -15.19 -6.79
N ARG A 126 -0.34 -14.98 -5.52
CA ARG A 126 -0.40 -13.65 -4.90
C ARG A 126 0.74 -12.79 -5.42
N ILE A 127 0.43 -11.56 -5.81
CA ILE A 127 1.42 -10.59 -6.23
C ILE A 127 1.70 -9.63 -5.07
N TYR A 128 2.97 -9.51 -4.73
CA TYR A 128 3.48 -8.60 -3.70
C TYR A 128 4.21 -7.45 -4.39
N THR A 129 3.65 -6.26 -4.26
CA THR A 129 4.24 -5.04 -4.83
C THR A 129 4.83 -4.19 -3.71
N PRO A 130 6.16 -4.00 -3.68
CA PRO A 130 6.77 -3.07 -2.73
C PRO A 130 6.54 -1.62 -3.18
N VAL A 131 6.13 -0.79 -2.24
CA VAL A 131 6.00 0.66 -2.41
C VAL A 131 6.91 1.34 -1.40
N SER A 132 7.84 2.16 -1.90
CA SER A 132 8.77 2.89 -1.05
C SER A 132 8.03 3.96 -0.24
N LYS A 133 8.29 4.02 1.07
CA LYS A 133 7.79 5.10 1.92
C LYS A 133 8.30 6.47 1.45
N ALA A 134 9.47 6.53 0.83
CA ALA A 134 10.05 7.76 0.29
C ALA A 134 9.31 8.28 -0.95
N GLU A 135 8.71 7.39 -1.74
CA GLU A 135 7.91 7.76 -2.91
C GLU A 135 6.55 8.32 -2.49
N LEU A 136 5.88 7.64 -1.57
CA LEU A 136 4.64 8.12 -0.94
C LEU A 136 4.84 9.48 -0.24
N ARG A 137 6.01 9.69 0.38
CA ARG A 137 6.37 10.98 1.00
C ARG A 137 6.34 12.13 0.00
N ASN A 138 6.88 11.90 -1.20
CA ASN A 138 7.03 12.95 -2.20
C ASN A 138 5.69 13.31 -2.87
N GLU A 139 4.70 12.40 -2.82
CA GLU A 139 3.37 12.63 -3.39
C GLU A 139 2.39 13.35 -2.43
N SER A 140 2.71 13.48 -1.13
CA SER A 140 1.78 14.01 -0.12
C SER A 140 2.31 15.19 0.72
N LYS A 141 1.51 16.28 0.78
CA LYS A 141 1.71 17.43 1.69
C LYS A 141 1.44 17.10 3.17
N LEU A 142 0.83 15.96 3.46
CA LEU A 142 0.44 15.52 4.81
C LEU A 142 1.22 14.28 5.28
N HIS A 143 2.29 13.91 4.57
CA HIS A 143 3.10 12.73 4.88
C HIS A 143 3.64 12.69 6.32
N TRP A 144 3.84 13.85 6.95
CA TRP A 144 4.38 13.97 8.32
C TRP A 144 3.45 13.34 9.38
N LEU A 145 2.14 13.39 9.16
CA LEU A 145 1.14 12.85 10.10
C LEU A 145 1.17 11.31 10.08
N TRP A 146 1.48 10.73 8.93
CA TRP A 146 1.56 9.30 8.74
C TRP A 146 2.75 8.68 9.48
N TRP A 147 3.92 9.32 9.49
CA TRP A 147 5.08 8.84 10.27
C TRP A 147 4.87 8.82 11.78
N LYS A 148 3.91 9.59 12.30
CA LYS A 148 3.51 9.50 13.72
C LYS A 148 2.62 8.29 14.00
N LEU A 149 1.98 7.72 12.99
CA LEU A 149 1.03 6.62 13.10
C LEU A 149 1.63 5.28 12.65
N ASP A 150 2.62 5.31 11.76
CA ASP A 150 3.31 4.10 11.30
C ASP A 150 4.47 3.73 12.24
N THR A 151 4.28 2.65 12.99
CA THR A 151 5.30 2.08 13.89
C THR A 151 6.22 1.08 13.20
N GLY A 152 6.02 0.81 11.90
CA GLY A 152 6.77 -0.19 11.15
C GLY A 152 8.20 0.25 10.81
N ARG A 153 9.19 -0.60 11.13
CA ARG A 153 10.63 -0.31 10.88
C ARG A 153 11.07 -0.44 9.42
N SER A 154 10.26 -1.05 8.54
CA SER A 154 10.58 -1.25 7.13
C SER A 154 10.58 0.06 6.34
N SER A 155 11.46 0.19 5.34
CA SER A 155 11.44 1.31 4.37
C SER A 155 10.37 1.17 3.27
N TYR A 156 9.73 0.01 3.21
CA TYR A 156 8.73 -0.35 2.20
C TYR A 156 7.42 -0.80 2.84
N LEU A 157 6.32 -0.49 2.17
CA LEU A 157 5.00 -1.08 2.38
C LEU A 157 4.75 -2.12 1.28
N TYR A 158 4.05 -3.20 1.62
CA TYR A 158 3.68 -4.22 0.65
C TYR A 158 2.18 -4.18 0.40
N TYR A 159 1.81 -4.17 -0.87
CA TYR A 159 0.44 -4.41 -1.31
C TYR A 159 0.37 -5.81 -1.89
N VAL A 160 -0.60 -6.59 -1.43
CA VAL A 160 -0.72 -8.02 -1.71
C VAL A 160 -2.07 -8.33 -2.29
N THR A 161 -2.10 -8.98 -3.45
CA THR A 161 -3.35 -9.44 -4.05
C THR A 161 -3.88 -10.71 -3.37
N GLU A 162 -5.16 -10.98 -3.55
CA GLU A 162 -5.71 -12.32 -3.30
C GLU A 162 -5.03 -13.37 -4.22
N PRO A 163 -4.98 -14.64 -3.79
CA PRO A 163 -4.38 -15.71 -4.59
C PRO A 163 -5.16 -15.96 -5.88
N ASP A 164 -4.45 -16.28 -6.96
CA ASP A 164 -5.02 -16.58 -8.27
C ASP A 164 -4.22 -17.67 -8.98
N ALA A 165 -4.84 -18.82 -9.18
CA ALA A 165 -4.23 -19.96 -9.86
C ALA A 165 -3.81 -19.66 -11.31
N ALA A 166 -4.47 -18.74 -12.02
CA ALA A 166 -4.06 -18.35 -13.36
C ALA A 166 -2.75 -17.55 -13.34
N ILE A 167 -2.59 -16.67 -12.36
CA ILE A 167 -1.33 -15.93 -12.12
C ILE A 167 -0.22 -16.89 -11.72
N ALA A 168 -0.51 -17.86 -10.84
CA ALA A 168 0.45 -18.88 -10.43
C ALA A 168 0.98 -19.69 -11.62
N ARG A 169 0.10 -20.17 -12.51
CA ARG A 169 0.50 -20.92 -13.71
C ARG A 169 1.37 -20.10 -14.66
N LEU A 170 1.03 -18.83 -14.87
CA LEU A 170 1.83 -17.94 -15.71
C LEU A 170 3.20 -17.67 -15.08
N ALA A 171 3.26 -17.49 -13.76
CA ALA A 171 4.51 -17.33 -13.03
C ALA A 171 5.38 -18.59 -13.15
N GLU A 172 4.83 -19.78 -12.98
CA GLU A 172 5.55 -21.04 -13.20
C GLU A 172 6.07 -21.18 -14.64
N GLN A 173 5.27 -20.82 -15.64
CA GLN A 173 5.70 -20.83 -17.04
C GLN A 173 6.88 -19.88 -17.28
N ILE A 174 6.83 -18.66 -16.72
CA ILE A 174 7.92 -17.69 -16.82
C ILE A 174 9.19 -18.24 -16.14
N LYS A 175 9.05 -18.78 -14.92
CA LYS A 175 10.16 -19.35 -14.14
C LYS A 175 10.85 -20.51 -14.87
N ASN A 176 10.07 -21.46 -15.38
CA ASN A 176 10.58 -22.65 -16.06
C ASN A 176 11.18 -22.35 -17.45
N SER A 177 10.97 -21.15 -17.97
CA SER A 177 11.57 -20.70 -19.23
C SER A 177 12.95 -20.08 -19.03
N ALA A 178 13.31 -19.73 -17.80
CA ALA A 178 14.64 -19.23 -17.49
C ALA A 178 15.67 -20.37 -17.60
N PRO A 179 16.84 -20.14 -18.23
CA PRO A 179 17.91 -21.11 -18.22
C PRO A 179 18.36 -21.37 -16.77
N ALA A 180 18.64 -22.62 -16.42
CA ALA A 180 19.32 -22.91 -15.17
C ALA A 180 20.68 -22.17 -15.18
N ILE A 181 20.91 -21.31 -14.19
CA ILE A 181 22.26 -20.79 -13.98
C ILE A 181 23.12 -22.00 -13.59
N GLU A 182 23.97 -22.46 -14.51
CA GLU A 182 25.09 -23.32 -14.12
C GLU A 182 25.89 -22.54 -13.10
N ALA A 183 25.90 -23.00 -11.86
CA ALA A 183 26.75 -22.44 -10.82
C ALA A 183 28.19 -22.50 -11.34
N ALA A 184 28.72 -21.33 -11.74
CA ALA A 184 30.13 -21.20 -12.08
C ALA A 184 30.92 -21.63 -10.84
N GLY A 185 31.67 -22.73 -11.00
CA GLY A 185 32.51 -23.34 -9.96
C GLY A 185 33.65 -22.47 -9.49
#